data_AF-A0A6I3CN86-F1
#
_entry.id   AF-A0A6I3CN86-F1
#
_cell.length_a   1.000
_cell.length_b   1.000
_cell.length_c   1.000
_cell.angle_alpha   90.00
_cell.angle_beta   90.00
_cell.angle_gamma   90.00
#
_symmetry.space_group_name_H-M   'P 1'
#
loop_
_entity.id
_entity.type
_entity.pdbx_description
1 polymer ?
#
loop_
_entity_poly.entity_id
_entity_poly.type
_entity_poly.pdbx_seq_one_letter_code
_entity_poly.pdbx_strand_id
1 'polypeptide(L)'
;MSTDVSADRIPIKLRTEALEQLLVERGLVDPNVMDSFIKTYEKDVGPLNGAKVVAKAWTDPEFKARLLDNGTTAVAELGFKGPQGEHIVVVENTDTVHNVVVCTLCSCYPWPLLGLPPTWYKDPAYRARVVKEPRTVLAEMGLTLPESTEITVWDSSSEVRFFVLPQRPAASQGMSEDELVALVSRDAMVGVASVEA
;
A
#
# COMPACT_ATOMS: atom_id res chain seq x y z
N MET A 1 -38.87 3.01 -16.58
CA MET A 1 -38.95 1.67 -15.95
C MET A 1 -37.66 1.44 -15.18
N SER A 2 -37.61 1.86 -13.92
CA SER A 2 -36.49 1.58 -13.01
C SER A 2 -37.00 0.54 -12.04
N THR A 3 -36.67 -0.72 -12.27
CA THR A 3 -36.93 -1.78 -11.31
C THR A 3 -36.00 -1.57 -10.14
N ASP A 4 -36.58 -1.24 -8.99
CA ASP A 4 -35.93 -1.18 -7.69
C ASP A 4 -35.46 -2.59 -7.29
N VAL A 5 -34.24 -2.97 -7.69
CA VAL A 5 -33.60 -4.25 -7.32
C VAL A 5 -33.01 -4.18 -5.90
N SER A 6 -33.13 -3.04 -5.20
CA SER A 6 -32.53 -2.82 -3.89
C SER A 6 -33.34 -3.48 -2.76
N ALA A 7 -34.66 -3.52 -2.87
CA ALA A 7 -35.54 -3.94 -1.77
C ALA A 7 -35.52 -5.45 -1.47
N ASP A 8 -35.16 -6.30 -2.44
CA ASP A 8 -35.22 -7.77 -2.32
C ASP A 8 -33.88 -8.44 -2.01
N ARG A 9 -32.80 -7.68 -1.83
CA ARG A 9 -31.47 -8.26 -1.62
C ARG A 9 -31.23 -8.54 -0.13
N ILE A 10 -31.04 -9.81 0.22
CA ILE A 10 -30.65 -10.23 1.59
C ILE A 10 -29.45 -9.35 2.05
N PRO A 11 -29.49 -8.79 3.27
CA PRO A 11 -28.40 -7.99 3.83
C PRO A 11 -27.03 -8.67 3.70
N ILE A 12 -25.97 -7.89 3.44
CA ILE A 12 -24.62 -8.44 3.25
C ILE A 12 -24.16 -9.25 4.46
N LYS A 13 -24.45 -8.76 5.68
CA LYS A 13 -24.14 -9.44 6.94
C LYS A 13 -24.74 -10.85 6.99
N LEU A 14 -26.04 -10.98 6.74
CA LEU A 14 -26.73 -12.27 6.75
C LEU A 14 -26.23 -13.22 5.67
N ARG A 15 -25.87 -12.70 4.49
CA ARG A 15 -25.26 -13.51 3.42
C ARG A 15 -23.86 -14.00 3.79
N THR A 16 -23.05 -13.17 4.45
CA THR A 16 -21.72 -13.54 4.94
C THR A 16 -21.82 -14.62 6.01
N GLU A 17 -22.68 -14.44 7.02
CA GLU A 17 -22.90 -15.41 8.10
C GLU A 17 -23.38 -16.76 7.56
N ALA A 18 -24.34 -16.76 6.62
CA ALA A 18 -24.84 -17.98 6.00
C ALA A 18 -23.77 -18.71 5.17
N LEU A 19 -22.90 -17.97 4.46
CA LEU A 19 -21.81 -18.57 3.70
C LEU A 19 -20.74 -19.16 4.63
N GLU A 20 -20.36 -18.44 5.68
CA GLU A 20 -19.43 -18.93 6.69
C GLU A 20 -19.93 -20.23 7.33
N GLN A 21 -21.18 -20.24 7.82
CA GLN A 21 -21.80 -21.42 8.40
C GLN A 21 -21.72 -22.63 7.44
N LEU A 22 -22.11 -22.43 6.17
CA LEU A 22 -22.10 -23.49 5.16
C LEU A 22 -20.69 -24.04 4.86
N LEU A 23 -19.67 -23.18 4.86
CA LEU A 23 -18.28 -23.57 4.62
C LEU A 23 -17.69 -24.31 5.83
N VAL A 24 -18.02 -23.88 7.04
CA VAL A 24 -17.61 -24.54 8.30
C VAL A 24 -18.28 -25.91 8.44
N GLU A 25 -19.59 -26.01 8.22
CA GLU A 25 -20.33 -27.28 8.27
C GLU A 25 -19.79 -28.32 7.28
N ARG A 26 -19.24 -27.86 6.15
CA ARG A 26 -18.59 -28.72 5.14
C ARG A 26 -17.11 -29.00 5.41
N GLY A 27 -16.54 -28.46 6.49
CA GLY A 27 -15.12 -28.62 6.82
C GLY A 27 -14.16 -27.96 5.82
N LEU A 28 -14.63 -26.96 5.05
CA LEU A 28 -13.83 -26.23 4.08
C LEU A 28 -13.08 -25.03 4.69
N VAL A 29 -13.56 -24.55 5.84
CA VAL A 29 -12.96 -23.43 6.58
C VAL A 29 -12.88 -23.81 8.06
N ASP A 30 -11.74 -23.54 8.68
CA ASP A 30 -11.56 -23.59 10.13
C ASP A 30 -11.70 -22.16 10.69
N PRO A 31 -12.71 -21.90 11.56
CA PRO A 31 -12.89 -20.59 12.18
C PRO A 31 -11.64 -20.06 12.90
N ASN A 32 -10.85 -20.93 13.53
CA ASN A 32 -9.64 -20.52 14.25
C ASN A 32 -8.55 -19.99 13.29
N VAL A 33 -8.48 -20.58 12.09
CA VAL A 33 -7.58 -20.09 11.03
C VAL A 33 -8.07 -18.74 10.53
N MET A 34 -9.37 -18.57 10.32
CA MET A 34 -9.96 -17.30 9.91
C MET A 34 -9.72 -16.18 10.93
N ASP A 35 -9.92 -16.44 12.22
CA ASP A 35 -9.63 -15.51 13.31
C ASP A 35 -8.15 -15.11 13.34
N SER A 36 -7.25 -16.05 13.03
CA SER A 36 -5.82 -15.78 12.93
C SER A 36 -5.52 -14.80 11.78
N PHE A 37 -6.13 -14.98 10.61
CA PHE A 37 -6.01 -14.03 9.49
C PHE A 37 -6.55 -12.64 9.83
N ILE A 38 -7.71 -12.56 10.48
CA ILE A 38 -8.31 -11.29 10.91
C ILE A 38 -7.35 -10.58 11.86
N LYS A 39 -6.88 -11.26 12.91
CA LYS A 39 -5.94 -10.70 13.88
C LYS A 39 -4.66 -10.20 13.21
N THR A 40 -4.08 -10.99 12.31
CA THR A 40 -2.83 -10.63 11.61
C THR A 40 -2.96 -9.29 10.88
N TYR A 41 -4.02 -9.11 10.09
CA TYR A 41 -4.19 -7.88 9.29
C TYR A 41 -4.86 -6.72 10.05
N GLU A 42 -5.47 -6.98 11.20
CA GLU A 42 -6.00 -5.93 12.07
C GLU A 42 -4.92 -5.34 12.99
N LYS A 43 -3.96 -6.16 13.44
CA LYS A 43 -3.04 -5.78 14.53
C LYS A 43 -1.55 -5.92 14.20
N ASP A 44 -1.18 -6.95 13.45
CA ASP A 44 0.23 -7.36 13.34
C ASP A 44 0.90 -6.83 12.05
N VAL A 45 0.12 -6.61 10.99
CA VAL A 45 0.63 -6.18 9.67
C VAL A 45 0.02 -4.83 9.27
N GLY A 46 0.88 -3.84 9.08
CA GLY A 46 0.47 -2.49 8.72
C GLY A 46 1.62 -1.61 8.23
N PRO A 47 1.36 -0.33 7.93
CA PRO A 47 2.31 0.57 7.29
C PRO A 47 3.57 0.87 8.12
N LEU A 48 3.58 0.55 9.42
CA LEU A 48 4.79 0.65 10.24
C LEU A 48 5.94 -0.24 9.71
N ASN A 49 5.63 -1.36 9.04
CA ASN A 49 6.63 -2.21 8.41
C ASN A 49 7.34 -1.46 7.27
N GLY A 50 6.59 -0.87 6.36
CA GLY A 50 7.12 -0.03 5.29
C GLY A 50 7.90 1.17 5.83
N ALA A 51 7.42 1.82 6.90
CA ALA A 51 8.12 2.95 7.51
C ALA A 51 9.53 2.57 8.02
N LYS A 52 9.69 1.37 8.60
CA LYS A 52 11.00 0.82 8.99
C LYS A 52 11.90 0.56 7.79
N VAL A 53 11.36 0.04 6.69
CA VAL A 53 12.12 -0.14 5.42
C VAL A 53 12.64 1.21 4.92
N VAL A 54 11.78 2.23 4.88
CA VAL A 54 12.14 3.58 4.41
C VAL A 54 13.19 4.22 5.31
N ALA A 55 12.97 4.21 6.62
CA ALA A 55 13.90 4.79 7.58
C ALA A 55 15.29 4.14 7.50
N LYS A 56 15.34 2.81 7.41
CA LYS A 56 16.59 2.08 7.20
C LYS A 56 17.25 2.44 5.87
N ALA A 57 16.51 2.56 4.78
CA ALA A 57 17.06 2.98 3.49
C ALA A 57 17.60 4.41 3.49
N TRP A 58 17.08 5.29 4.36
CA TRP A 58 17.57 6.65 4.53
C TRP A 58 18.83 6.76 5.40
N THR A 59 19.10 5.77 6.26
CA THR A 59 20.25 5.76 7.19
C THR A 59 21.36 4.80 6.76
N ASP A 60 21.05 3.82 5.91
CA ASP A 60 21.95 2.76 5.46
C ASP A 60 21.98 2.72 3.91
N PRO A 61 22.98 3.39 3.28
CA PRO A 61 23.11 3.42 1.82
C PRO A 61 23.32 2.04 1.18
N GLU A 62 23.94 1.10 1.89
CA GLU A 62 24.15 -0.26 1.38
C GLU A 62 22.83 -1.03 1.35
N PHE A 63 22.01 -0.90 2.41
CA PHE A 63 20.66 -1.46 2.42
C PHE A 63 19.80 -0.83 1.32
N LYS A 64 19.87 0.50 1.13
CA LYS A 64 19.15 1.16 0.04
C LYS A 64 19.52 0.59 -1.33
N ALA A 65 20.81 0.37 -1.59
CA ALA A 65 21.25 -0.23 -2.86
C ALA A 65 20.66 -1.63 -3.06
N ARG A 66 20.67 -2.50 -2.03
CA ARG A 66 20.04 -3.82 -2.09
C ARG A 66 18.52 -3.75 -2.26
N LEU A 67 17.87 -2.80 -1.60
CA LEU A 67 16.43 -2.57 -1.66
C LEU A 67 15.97 -2.21 -3.08
N LEU A 68 16.73 -1.37 -3.77
CA LEU A 68 16.43 -0.96 -5.14
C LEU A 68 16.78 -2.04 -6.18
N ASP A 69 17.78 -2.88 -5.92
CA ASP A 69 18.13 -4.02 -6.77
C ASP A 69 17.09 -5.17 -6.65
N ASN A 70 16.72 -5.54 -5.42
CA ASN A 70 15.76 -6.59 -5.15
C ASN A 70 14.93 -6.32 -3.89
N GLY A 71 13.78 -5.66 -4.10
CA GLY A 71 12.85 -5.30 -3.04
C GLY A 71 12.41 -6.50 -2.19
N THR A 72 12.05 -7.62 -2.81
CA THR A 72 11.61 -8.83 -2.08
C THR A 72 12.67 -9.33 -1.11
N THR A 73 13.92 -9.50 -1.58
CA THR A 73 14.99 -10.03 -0.73
C THR A 73 15.37 -9.05 0.37
N ALA A 74 15.45 -7.76 0.06
CA ALA A 74 15.84 -6.74 1.03
C ALA A 74 14.81 -6.58 2.16
N VAL A 75 13.50 -6.52 1.85
CA VAL A 75 12.48 -6.41 2.92
C VAL A 75 12.36 -7.68 3.76
N ALA A 76 12.72 -8.84 3.20
CA ALA A 76 12.81 -10.09 3.93
C ALA A 76 13.96 -10.11 4.96
N GLU A 77 15.03 -9.31 4.78
CA GLU A 77 16.08 -9.10 5.81
C GLU A 77 15.48 -8.57 7.12
N LEU A 78 14.37 -7.81 7.04
CA LEU A 78 13.63 -7.26 8.17
C LEU A 78 12.46 -8.15 8.62
N GLY A 79 12.31 -9.33 8.02
CA GLY A 79 11.24 -10.28 8.35
C GLY A 79 9.90 -10.00 7.67
N PHE A 80 9.81 -9.01 6.78
CA PHE A 80 8.58 -8.68 6.08
C PHE A 80 8.42 -9.57 4.84
N LYS A 81 7.49 -10.52 4.91
CA LYS A 81 7.17 -11.47 3.84
C LYS A 81 5.73 -11.95 4.00
N GLY A 82 5.17 -12.53 2.95
CA GLY A 82 3.86 -13.16 3.01
C GLY A 82 2.99 -12.84 1.80
N PRO A 83 1.67 -13.10 1.90
CA PRO A 83 0.73 -12.92 0.81
C PRO A 83 0.75 -11.51 0.26
N GLN A 84 0.62 -11.37 -1.06
CA GLN A 84 0.61 -10.07 -1.75
C GLN A 84 1.91 -9.28 -1.56
N GLY A 85 3.03 -9.97 -1.43
CA GLY A 85 4.37 -9.39 -1.34
C GLY A 85 5.47 -10.36 -1.75
N GLU A 86 5.13 -11.37 -2.53
CA GLU A 86 6.04 -12.36 -3.09
C GLU A 86 7.02 -11.72 -4.09
N HIS A 87 6.59 -10.64 -4.76
CA HIS A 87 7.38 -9.88 -5.73
C HIS A 87 7.25 -8.37 -5.47
N ILE A 88 8.17 -7.81 -4.67
CA ILE A 88 8.22 -6.37 -4.38
C ILE A 88 9.23 -5.69 -5.29
N VAL A 89 8.80 -4.62 -5.95
CA VAL A 89 9.66 -3.66 -6.65
C VAL A 89 9.58 -2.32 -5.93
N VAL A 90 10.74 -1.79 -5.53
CA VAL A 90 10.83 -0.48 -4.89
C VAL A 90 11.13 0.57 -5.94
N VAL A 91 10.35 1.65 -5.93
CA VAL A 91 10.48 2.77 -6.87
C VAL A 91 10.84 4.03 -6.09
N GLU A 92 11.98 4.61 -6.41
CA GLU A 92 12.54 5.74 -5.64
C GLU A 92 12.06 7.08 -6.17
N ASN A 93 11.56 7.93 -5.27
CA ASN A 93 11.34 9.34 -5.58
C ASN A 93 12.66 10.13 -5.54
N THR A 94 12.81 11.04 -6.49
CA THR A 94 13.96 11.95 -6.63
C THR A 94 13.47 13.38 -6.83
N ASP A 95 14.40 14.33 -6.88
CA ASP A 95 14.05 15.75 -7.10
C ASP A 95 13.28 15.99 -8.41
N THR A 96 13.45 15.11 -9.40
CA THR A 96 12.83 15.24 -10.73
C THR A 96 11.81 14.16 -11.04
N VAL A 97 11.68 13.10 -10.23
CA VAL A 97 10.75 11.99 -10.47
C VAL A 97 9.95 11.68 -9.22
N HIS A 98 8.62 11.72 -9.34
CA HIS A 98 7.69 11.29 -8.31
C HIS A 98 6.91 10.07 -8.76
N ASN A 99 6.94 9.00 -7.97
CA ASN A 99 6.22 7.77 -8.26
C ASN A 99 4.89 7.74 -7.51
N VAL A 100 3.86 7.19 -8.15
CA VAL A 100 2.56 6.90 -7.52
C VAL A 100 2.05 5.54 -7.97
N VAL A 101 1.49 4.76 -7.05
CA VAL A 101 1.08 3.37 -7.30
C VAL A 101 -0.44 3.25 -7.37
N VAL A 102 -0.95 2.43 -8.28
CA VAL A 102 -2.37 2.10 -8.40
C VAL A 102 -2.56 0.64 -8.79
N CYS A 103 -3.78 0.13 -8.64
CA CYS A 103 -4.25 -1.05 -9.33
C CYS A 103 -5.57 -0.71 -10.03
N THR A 104 -5.51 -0.40 -11.33
CA THR A 104 -6.68 0.07 -12.08
C THR A 104 -7.78 -1.00 -12.12
N LEU A 105 -7.39 -2.28 -12.19
CA LEU A 105 -8.31 -3.41 -12.35
C LEU A 105 -9.02 -3.84 -11.07
N CYS A 106 -8.39 -3.70 -9.90
CA CYS A 106 -8.97 -4.13 -8.63
C CYS A 106 -8.43 -3.36 -7.41
N SER A 107 -7.41 -3.91 -6.74
CA SER A 107 -6.92 -3.43 -5.44
C SER A 107 -5.57 -4.02 -5.02
N CYS A 108 -4.74 -4.48 -5.96
CA CYS A 108 -3.42 -5.06 -5.67
C CYS A 108 -2.56 -4.09 -4.85
N TYR A 109 -1.95 -4.58 -3.77
CA TYR A 109 -1.26 -3.75 -2.77
C TYR A 109 -0.23 -4.58 -1.96
N PRO A 110 0.93 -4.03 -1.56
CA PRO A 110 1.99 -4.79 -0.87
C PRO A 110 1.67 -5.04 0.61
N TRP A 111 0.87 -6.06 0.91
CA TRP A 111 0.37 -6.29 2.28
C TRP A 111 1.47 -6.46 3.34
N PRO A 112 2.58 -7.18 3.10
CA PRO A 112 3.62 -7.34 4.13
C PRO A 112 4.25 -6.02 4.59
N LEU A 113 4.18 -4.97 3.76
CA LEU A 113 4.75 -3.66 4.04
C LEU A 113 3.71 -2.63 4.50
N LEU A 114 2.52 -2.66 3.91
CA LEU A 114 1.53 -1.59 4.07
C LEU A 114 0.21 -2.04 4.70
N GLY A 115 0.04 -3.35 4.97
CA GLY A 115 -1.23 -3.92 5.43
C GLY A 115 -2.30 -3.88 4.34
N LEU A 116 -3.56 -3.90 4.76
CA LEU A 116 -4.69 -3.82 3.83
C LEU A 116 -4.84 -2.40 3.25
N PRO A 117 -5.17 -2.26 1.96
CA PRO A 117 -5.25 -0.95 1.31
C PRO A 117 -6.40 -0.10 1.87
N PRO A 118 -6.21 1.22 1.96
CA PRO A 118 -7.26 2.14 2.39
C PRO A 118 -8.44 2.11 1.41
N THR A 119 -9.60 2.57 1.88
CA THR A 119 -10.84 2.60 1.07
C THR A 119 -10.68 3.40 -0.21
N TRP A 120 -10.03 4.57 -0.17
CA TRP A 120 -9.83 5.42 -1.34
C TRP A 120 -9.00 4.75 -2.44
N TYR A 121 -8.04 3.88 -2.08
CA TYR A 121 -7.19 3.19 -3.06
C TYR A 121 -8.00 2.19 -3.90
N LYS A 122 -9.04 1.60 -3.29
CA LYS A 122 -9.96 0.65 -3.92
C LYS A 122 -11.09 1.34 -4.69
N ASP A 123 -11.28 2.64 -4.45
CA ASP A 123 -12.36 3.42 -5.01
C ASP A 123 -12.15 3.66 -6.52
N PRO A 124 -13.20 3.53 -7.35
CA PRO A 124 -13.12 3.81 -8.78
C PRO A 124 -12.60 5.21 -9.12
N ALA A 125 -12.86 6.23 -8.28
CA ALA A 125 -12.42 7.59 -8.52
C ALA A 125 -10.89 7.70 -8.57
N TYR A 126 -10.18 7.10 -7.61
CA TYR A 126 -8.72 7.04 -7.63
C TYR A 126 -8.22 6.22 -8.82
N ARG A 127 -8.73 4.98 -8.93
CA ARG A 127 -8.25 3.97 -9.89
C ARG A 127 -8.39 4.40 -11.34
N ALA A 128 -9.48 5.10 -11.70
CA ALA A 128 -9.71 5.54 -13.07
C ALA A 128 -8.93 6.81 -13.44
N ARG A 129 -8.68 7.69 -12.46
CA ARG A 129 -8.16 9.04 -12.73
C ARG A 129 -6.66 9.16 -12.62
N VAL A 130 -6.03 8.48 -11.65
CA VAL A 130 -4.60 8.66 -11.37
C VAL A 130 -3.71 8.28 -12.56
N VAL A 131 -4.14 7.34 -13.41
CA VAL A 131 -3.43 6.96 -14.65
C VAL A 131 -3.59 7.94 -15.81
N LYS A 132 -4.52 8.90 -15.72
CA LYS A 132 -4.86 9.85 -16.79
C LYS A 132 -4.49 11.29 -16.43
N GLU A 133 -4.78 11.68 -15.19
CA GLU A 133 -4.60 13.03 -14.68
C GLU A 133 -3.94 13.02 -13.28
N PRO A 134 -2.75 12.39 -13.13
CA PRO A 134 -2.13 12.18 -11.83
C PRO A 134 -1.93 13.49 -11.05
N ARG A 135 -1.50 14.57 -11.70
CA ARG A 135 -1.31 15.87 -11.05
C ARG A 135 -2.60 16.39 -10.40
N THR A 136 -3.73 16.28 -11.09
CA THR A 136 -5.03 16.72 -10.58
C THR A 136 -5.44 15.89 -9.36
N VAL A 137 -5.32 14.56 -9.46
CA VAL A 137 -5.65 13.66 -8.34
C VAL A 137 -4.76 13.93 -7.13
N LEU A 138 -3.45 14.09 -7.33
CA LEU A 138 -2.52 14.40 -6.25
C LEU A 138 -2.85 15.76 -5.59
N ALA A 139 -3.18 16.78 -6.38
CA ALA A 139 -3.58 18.08 -5.84
C ALA A 139 -4.86 18.00 -4.99
N GLU A 140 -5.85 17.22 -5.41
CA GLU A 140 -7.06 16.95 -4.61
C GLU A 140 -6.76 16.21 -3.30
N MET A 141 -5.70 15.40 -3.28
CA MET A 141 -5.19 14.72 -2.09
C MET A 141 -4.23 15.58 -1.25
N GLY A 142 -4.00 16.83 -1.65
CA GLY A 142 -3.18 17.80 -0.92
C GLY A 142 -1.71 17.87 -1.36
N LEU A 143 -1.30 17.13 -2.39
CA LEU A 143 0.07 17.13 -2.91
C LEU A 143 0.16 17.89 -4.23
N THR A 144 0.78 19.07 -4.21
CA THR A 144 1.11 19.82 -5.43
C THR A 144 2.58 19.68 -5.75
N LEU A 145 2.89 19.14 -6.94
CA LEU A 145 4.26 18.96 -7.43
C LEU A 145 4.60 20.04 -8.46
N PRO A 146 5.86 20.49 -8.54
CA PRO A 146 6.33 21.36 -9.62
C PRO A 146 5.97 20.79 -11.00
N GLU A 147 5.66 21.66 -11.96
CA GLU A 147 5.36 21.24 -13.34
C GLU A 147 6.53 20.48 -13.99
N SER A 148 7.76 20.79 -13.57
CA SER A 148 8.98 20.14 -14.03
C SER A 148 9.20 18.72 -13.49
N THR A 149 8.51 18.34 -12.40
CA THR A 149 8.66 17.00 -11.80
C THR A 149 7.92 15.97 -12.64
N GLU A 150 8.62 15.00 -13.19
CA GLU A 150 8.01 13.85 -13.87
C GLU A 150 7.20 13.01 -12.89
N ILE A 151 6.01 12.56 -13.29
CA ILE A 151 5.20 11.65 -12.47
C ILE A 151 5.11 10.31 -13.18
N THR A 152 5.65 9.27 -12.54
CA THR A 152 5.53 7.89 -13.01
C THR A 152 4.41 7.19 -12.26
N VAL A 153 3.39 6.75 -12.99
CA VAL A 153 2.26 6.00 -12.44
C VAL A 153 2.50 4.51 -12.65
N TRP A 154 2.56 3.75 -11.56
CA TRP A 154 2.79 2.30 -11.58
C TRP A 154 1.48 1.55 -11.39
N ASP A 155 0.95 0.98 -12.48
CA ASP A 155 -0.24 0.14 -12.43
C ASP A 155 0.12 -1.32 -12.12
N SER A 156 -0.34 -1.79 -10.97
CA SER A 156 -0.12 -3.15 -10.44
C SER A 156 -1.02 -4.16 -11.17
N SER A 157 -0.71 -4.38 -12.45
CA SER A 157 -1.46 -5.23 -13.39
C SER A 157 -1.01 -6.70 -13.39
N SER A 158 0.05 -7.04 -12.64
CA SER A 158 0.58 -8.39 -12.46
C SER A 158 0.73 -8.72 -10.97
N GLU A 159 1.41 -9.83 -10.65
CA GLU A 159 1.75 -10.19 -9.26
C GLU A 159 2.93 -9.40 -8.68
N VAL A 160 3.52 -8.47 -9.45
CA VAL A 160 4.44 -7.47 -8.91
C VAL A 160 3.67 -6.47 -8.05
N ARG A 161 4.24 -6.08 -6.91
CA ARG A 161 3.72 -5.03 -6.04
C ARG A 161 4.76 -3.93 -5.91
N PHE A 162 4.34 -2.71 -6.23
CA PHE A 162 5.20 -1.54 -6.14
C PHE A 162 5.12 -0.92 -4.75
N PHE A 163 6.28 -0.47 -4.26
CA PHE A 163 6.43 0.24 -3.00
C PHE A 163 7.25 1.50 -3.25
N VAL A 164 6.72 2.68 -2.90
CA VAL A 164 7.43 3.94 -3.10
C VAL A 164 8.42 4.13 -1.97
N LEU A 165 9.69 4.39 -2.31
CA LEU A 165 10.68 4.93 -1.40
C LEU A 165 10.63 6.47 -1.49
N PRO A 166 9.97 7.17 -0.54
CA PRO A 166 9.91 8.62 -0.57
C PRO A 166 11.27 9.25 -0.27
N GLN A 167 11.44 10.52 -0.65
CA GLN A 167 12.63 11.29 -0.29
C GLN A 167 12.66 11.60 1.21
N ARG A 168 13.85 11.59 1.79
CA ARG A 168 14.08 12.03 3.18
C ARG A 168 13.90 13.56 3.24
N PRO A 169 13.07 14.09 4.16
CA PRO A 169 12.94 15.53 4.32
C PRO A 169 14.24 16.14 4.86
N ALA A 170 14.68 17.28 4.29
CA ALA A 170 15.95 17.92 4.65
C ALA A 170 16.05 18.28 6.14
N ALA A 171 14.93 18.65 6.78
CA ALA A 171 14.88 18.99 8.19
C ALA A 171 15.08 17.79 9.14
N SER A 172 15.11 16.55 8.62
CA SER A 172 15.32 15.35 9.43
C SER A 172 16.80 14.97 9.63
N GLN A 173 17.73 15.85 9.28
CA GLN A 173 19.15 15.57 9.43
C GLN A 173 19.53 15.35 10.90
N GLY A 174 20.23 14.25 11.18
CA GLY A 174 20.63 13.88 12.54
C GLY A 174 19.57 13.13 13.37
N MET A 175 18.33 12.99 12.88
CA MET A 175 17.33 12.13 13.50
C MET A 175 17.78 10.67 13.47
N SER A 176 17.48 9.95 14.54
CA SER A 176 17.62 8.50 14.65
C SER A 176 16.65 7.77 13.73
N GLU A 177 16.89 6.48 13.50
CA GLU A 177 16.01 5.65 12.67
C GLU A 177 14.56 5.61 13.21
N ASP A 178 14.38 5.47 14.52
CA ASP A 178 13.05 5.45 15.15
C ASP A 178 12.31 6.79 14.98
N GLU A 179 13.01 7.92 15.08
CA GLU A 179 12.45 9.23 14.82
C GLU A 179 12.06 9.41 13.35
N LEU A 180 12.85 8.85 12.42
CA LEU A 180 12.53 8.86 10.99
C LEU A 180 11.31 7.99 10.66
N VAL A 181 11.16 6.83 11.31
CA VAL A 181 9.98 5.95 11.15
C VAL A 181 8.69 6.72 11.42
N ALA A 182 8.68 7.59 12.43
CA ALA A 182 7.50 8.38 12.80
C ALA A 182 7.07 9.40 11.72
N LEU A 183 7.97 9.79 10.81
CA LEU A 183 7.66 10.73 9.71
C LEU A 183 6.98 10.02 8.52
N VAL A 184 7.25 8.73 8.33
CA VAL A 184 6.85 8.02 7.11
C VAL A 184 5.38 7.62 7.17
N SER A 185 4.54 8.32 6.41
CA SER A 185 3.13 7.96 6.26
C SER A 185 2.91 6.86 5.24
N ARG A 186 1.83 6.10 5.40
CA ARG A 186 1.36 5.13 4.38
C ARG A 186 1.21 5.80 3.02
N ASP A 187 0.65 7.00 3.01
CA ASP A 187 0.30 7.74 1.81
C ASP A 187 1.57 8.17 1.04
N ALA A 188 2.66 8.48 1.75
CA ALA A 188 3.97 8.70 1.13
C ALA A 188 4.55 7.43 0.48
N MET A 189 4.33 6.26 1.08
CA MET A 189 4.77 4.96 0.54
C MET A 189 3.89 4.44 -0.62
N VAL A 190 2.73 5.08 -0.87
CA VAL A 190 1.92 4.90 -2.08
C VAL A 190 2.24 5.96 -3.14
N GLY A 191 2.80 7.11 -2.72
CA GLY A 191 3.13 8.23 -3.59
C GLY A 191 2.03 9.29 -3.71
N VAL A 192 1.05 9.31 -2.81
CA VAL A 192 -0.02 10.33 -2.80
C VAL A 192 0.23 11.47 -1.80
N ALA A 193 1.33 11.39 -1.05
CA ALA A 193 1.81 12.44 -0.16
C ALA A 193 3.34 12.51 -0.20
N SER A 194 3.90 13.63 0.25
CA SER A 194 5.32 13.74 0.59
C SER A 194 5.54 13.48 2.08
N VAL A 195 6.79 13.26 2.48
CA VAL A 195 7.16 13.22 3.88
C VAL A 195 7.53 14.63 4.33
N GLU A 196 6.88 15.10 5.39
CA GLU A 196 7.16 16.38 6.05
C GLU A 196 7.74 16.09 7.44
N ALA A 197 8.67 16.93 7.91
CA ALA A 197 9.32 16.83 9.22
C ALA A 197 8.94 18.02 10.10
#